data_AF-A0A267T0X2-F1
#
_entry.id   AF-A0A267T0X2-F1
#
_cell.length_a   1.000
_cell.length_b   1.000
_cell.length_c   1.000
_cell.angle_alpha   90.00
_cell.angle_beta   90.00
_cell.angle_gamma   90.00
#
_symmetry.space_group_name_H-M   'P 1'
#
loop_
_entity.id
_entity.type
_entity.pdbx_description
1 polymer ?
#
loop_
_entity_poly.entity_id
_entity_poly.type
_entity_poly.pdbx_seq_one_letter_code
_entity_poly.pdbx_strand_id
1 'polypeptide(L)'
;MPRKKREIIPLSPIELNDLWAEAALPSLPPSTMEEVLEREDLPKHLGHFLQWFNQSSPKTSEEMYCFILYDIENNKVRRMVSKYLEKQGCIRVQKSVFFARITHKMHKQILGILRKAQGCYENEDSIMVLPVGEEMLHKLSCIGKNFELDLMTAPKHTIIF
;
A
#
# COMPACT_ATOMS: atom_id res chain seq x y z
N MET A 1 -17.90 -13.98 -35.18
CA MET A 1 -16.57 -14.51 -35.57
C MET A 1 -15.69 -14.59 -34.34
N PRO A 2 -15.07 -15.74 -34.03
CA PRO A 2 -14.14 -15.85 -32.91
C PRO A 2 -12.88 -15.02 -33.22
N ARG A 3 -12.53 -14.07 -32.34
CA ARG A 3 -11.28 -13.30 -32.47
C ARG A 3 -10.11 -14.27 -32.26
N LYS A 4 -9.34 -14.51 -33.33
CA LYS A 4 -8.06 -15.24 -33.29
C LYS A 4 -7.17 -14.56 -32.24
N LYS A 5 -6.90 -15.26 -31.13
CA LYS A 5 -6.04 -14.79 -30.04
C LYS A 5 -4.65 -14.56 -30.67
N ARG A 6 -4.20 -13.30 -30.77
CA ARG A 6 -2.86 -12.99 -31.26
C ARG A 6 -1.88 -13.60 -30.26
N GLU A 7 -1.05 -14.53 -30.73
CA GLU A 7 0.07 -15.04 -29.94
C GLU A 7 1.04 -13.88 -29.72
N ILE A 8 1.17 -13.45 -28.47
CA ILE A 8 2.07 -12.38 -28.08
C ILE A 8 3.45 -13.03 -28.00
N ILE A 9 4.29 -12.78 -29.00
CA ILE A 9 5.69 -13.17 -28.98
C ILE A 9 6.34 -12.30 -27.89
N PRO A 10 6.98 -12.90 -26.86
CA PRO A 10 7.62 -12.12 -25.82
C PRO A 10 8.78 -11.33 -26.44
N LEU A 11 8.77 -10.01 -26.25
CA LEU A 11 9.84 -9.12 -26.69
C LEU A 11 11.14 -9.51 -25.98
N SER A 12 12.26 -9.39 -26.69
CA SER A 12 13.57 -9.62 -26.09
C SER A 12 13.87 -8.54 -25.03
N PRO A 13 14.72 -8.84 -24.04
CA PRO A 13 15.07 -7.88 -22.98
C PRO A 13 15.63 -6.55 -23.50
N ILE A 14 16.30 -6.58 -24.66
CA ILE A 14 16.87 -5.41 -25.33
C ILE A 14 15.75 -4.54 -25.91
N GLU A 15 14.86 -5.14 -26.71
CA GLU A 15 13.70 -4.44 -27.30
C GLU A 15 12.80 -3.83 -26.23
N LEU A 16 12.69 -4.47 -25.06
CA LEU A 16 11.91 -3.95 -23.93
C LEU A 16 12.55 -2.71 -23.29
N ASN A 17 13.88 -2.68 -23.16
CA ASN A 17 14.61 -1.55 -22.60
C ASN A 17 14.56 -0.32 -23.52
N ASP A 18 14.64 -0.55 -24.83
CA ASP A 18 14.52 0.51 -25.84
C ASP A 18 13.13 1.15 -25.80
N LEU A 19 12.07 0.33 -25.73
CA LEU A 19 10.70 0.83 -25.58
C LEU A 19 10.51 1.63 -24.27
N TRP A 20 11.19 1.24 -23.20
CA TRP A 20 11.15 1.97 -21.93
C TRP A 20 11.88 3.31 -22.03
N ALA A 21 13.02 3.36 -22.72
CA ALA A 21 13.74 4.60 -23.00
C ALA A 21 12.88 5.57 -23.84
N GLU A 22 12.23 5.05 -24.89
CA GLU A 22 11.30 5.83 -25.73
C GLU A 22 10.09 6.36 -24.94
N ALA A 23 9.59 5.58 -23.99
CA ALA A 23 8.48 5.96 -23.10
C ALA A 23 8.90 6.88 -21.94
N ALA A 24 10.17 7.33 -21.89
CA ALA A 24 10.75 8.09 -20.78
C ALA A 24 10.62 7.39 -19.41
N LEU A 25 10.56 6.06 -19.43
CA LEU A 25 10.61 5.21 -18.23
C LEU A 25 12.08 4.93 -17.87
N PRO A 26 12.35 4.49 -16.62
CA PRO A 26 13.71 4.15 -16.20
C PRO A 26 14.27 3.01 -17.05
N SER A 27 15.17 3.33 -17.98
CA SER A 27 15.88 2.38 -18.83
C SER A 27 17.33 2.28 -18.41
N LEU A 28 17.93 1.10 -18.60
CA LEU A 28 19.35 0.90 -18.34
C LEU A 28 20.15 1.52 -19.50
N PRO A 29 21.24 2.25 -19.20
CA PRO A 29 22.14 2.71 -20.25
C PRO A 29 22.77 1.49 -20.96
N PRO A 30 23.04 1.60 -22.28
CA PRO A 30 23.45 0.47 -23.11
C PRO A 30 24.65 -0.31 -22.55
N SER A 31 25.63 0.42 -22.02
CA SER A 31 26.85 -0.14 -21.41
C SER A 31 26.58 -1.05 -20.20
N THR A 32 25.55 -0.74 -19.41
CA THR A 32 25.19 -1.52 -18.22
C THR A 32 24.33 -2.72 -18.59
N MET A 33 23.56 -2.64 -19.67
CA MET A 33 22.79 -3.78 -20.20
C MET A 33 23.72 -4.85 -20.76
N GLU A 34 24.76 -4.43 -21.51
CA GLU A 34 25.78 -5.32 -22.06
C GLU A 34 26.54 -6.05 -20.94
N GLU A 35 26.99 -5.34 -19.89
CA GLU A 35 27.64 -5.95 -18.71
C GLU A 35 26.74 -6.95 -17.95
N VAL A 36 25.42 -6.73 -17.94
CA VAL A 36 24.47 -7.61 -17.25
C VAL A 36 24.16 -8.85 -18.09
N LEU A 37 24.12 -8.73 -19.41
CA LEU A 37 23.90 -9.85 -20.34
C LEU A 37 25.14 -10.75 -20.49
N GLU A 38 26.35 -10.20 -20.32
CA GLU A 38 27.60 -10.96 -20.36
C GLU A 38 27.89 -11.79 -19.09
N ARG A 39 27.17 -11.54 -17.99
CA ARG A 39 27.33 -12.34 -16.75
C ARG A 39 26.49 -13.62 -16.82
N GLU A 40 27.12 -14.72 -17.22
CA GLU A 40 26.48 -16.05 -17.35
C GLU A 40 25.89 -16.62 -16.04
N ASP A 41 26.35 -16.15 -14.86
CA ASP A 41 25.84 -16.60 -13.57
C ASP A 41 24.92 -15.56 -12.93
N LEU A 42 23.69 -15.46 -13.43
CA LEU A 42 22.63 -14.84 -12.65
C LEU A 42 22.34 -15.76 -11.44
N PRO A 43 22.56 -15.31 -10.19
CA PRO A 43 22.46 -16.23 -9.07
C PRO A 43 21.02 -16.72 -8.90
N LYS A 44 20.82 -18.04 -8.71
CA LYS A 44 19.48 -18.63 -8.48
C LYS A 44 18.70 -17.95 -7.34
N HIS A 45 19.40 -17.35 -6.39
CA HIS A 45 18.80 -16.58 -5.30
C HIS A 45 18.22 -15.23 -5.74
N LEU A 46 18.74 -14.63 -6.82
CA LEU A 46 18.18 -13.41 -7.40
C LEU A 46 16.83 -13.70 -8.08
N GLY A 47 16.63 -14.89 -8.64
CA GLY A 47 15.33 -15.33 -9.15
C GLY A 47 14.27 -15.41 -8.07
N HIS A 48 14.60 -16.04 -6.93
CA HIS A 48 13.71 -16.07 -5.75
C HIS A 48 13.50 -14.68 -5.14
N PHE A 49 14.55 -13.84 -5.13
CA PHE A 49 14.47 -12.46 -4.66
C PHE A 49 13.60 -11.59 -5.56
N LEU A 50 13.75 -11.67 -6.89
CA LEU A 50 12.94 -10.96 -7.88
C LEU A 50 11.51 -11.48 -7.92
N GLN A 51 11.28 -12.77 -7.68
CA GLN A 51 9.94 -13.35 -7.58
C GLN A 51 9.25 -12.96 -6.26
N TRP A 52 10.00 -12.79 -5.17
CA TRP A 52 9.54 -12.18 -3.92
C TRP A 52 9.33 -10.65 -4.05
N PHE A 53 10.16 -9.96 -4.84
CA PHE A 53 10.02 -8.53 -5.11
C PHE A 53 8.81 -8.25 -6.03
N ASN A 54 8.58 -9.10 -7.05
CA ASN A 54 7.37 -9.06 -7.89
C ASN A 54 6.11 -9.57 -7.17
N GLN A 55 6.24 -10.20 -5.99
CA GLN A 55 5.11 -10.44 -5.06
C GLN A 55 4.78 -9.22 -4.21
N SER A 56 5.63 -8.19 -4.19
CA SER A 56 5.21 -6.86 -3.76
C SER A 56 4.36 -6.28 -4.87
N SER A 57 3.10 -6.68 -4.86
CA SER A 57 2.06 -6.30 -5.80
C SER A 57 2.25 -4.85 -6.25
N PRO A 58 2.20 -4.55 -7.56
CA PRO A 58 1.93 -3.18 -7.99
C PRO A 58 0.72 -2.70 -7.18
N LYS A 59 0.69 -1.45 -6.69
CA LYS A 59 -0.50 -0.89 -5.99
C LYS A 59 -1.73 -1.36 -6.76
N THR A 60 -2.42 -2.37 -6.24
CA THR A 60 -3.65 -2.81 -6.87
C THR A 60 -4.55 -1.60 -6.75
N SER A 61 -5.34 -1.30 -7.78
CA SER A 61 -6.33 -0.21 -7.79
C SER A 61 -7.36 -0.26 -6.63
N GLU A 62 -7.17 -1.15 -5.65
CA GLU A 62 -7.99 -1.44 -4.48
C GLU A 62 -7.41 -0.96 -3.14
N GLU A 63 -6.14 -0.54 -3.08
CA GLU A 63 -5.56 0.01 -1.84
C GLU A 63 -5.96 1.48 -1.65
N MET A 64 -6.43 1.82 -0.46
CA MET A 64 -6.85 3.15 -0.07
C MET A 64 -6.28 3.51 1.30
N TYR A 65 -6.08 4.80 1.53
CA TYR A 65 -5.81 5.31 2.87
C TYR A 65 -7.10 5.73 3.53
N CYS A 66 -7.20 5.49 4.83
CA CYS A 66 -8.30 6.01 5.60
C CYS A 66 -7.85 6.42 6.99
N PHE A 67 -8.52 7.45 7.51
CA PHE A 67 -8.52 7.76 8.93
C PHE A 67 -9.75 7.16 9.58
N ILE A 68 -9.55 6.54 10.73
CA ILE A 68 -10.62 6.05 11.61
C ILE A 68 -10.56 6.91 12.86
N LEU A 69 -11.56 7.78 13.01
CA LEU A 69 -11.73 8.66 14.16
C LEU A 69 -12.88 8.12 14.99
N TYR A 70 -12.76 8.16 16.30
CA TYR A 70 -13.87 7.83 17.16
C TYR A 70 -13.97 8.77 18.36
N ASP A 71 -15.17 8.92 18.87
CA ASP A 71 -15.44 9.44 20.19
C ASP A 71 -16.23 8.37 20.94
N ILE A 72 -15.54 7.65 21.82
CA ILE A 72 -16.09 6.54 22.61
C ILE A 72 -15.88 6.85 24.08
N GLU A 73 -16.98 7.09 24.78
CA GLU A 73 -16.98 7.43 26.21
C GLU A 73 -16.53 6.22 27.05
N ASN A 74 -17.07 5.04 26.73
CA ASN A 74 -16.81 3.83 27.49
C ASN A 74 -15.36 3.34 27.34
N ASN A 75 -14.59 3.40 28.43
CA ASN A 75 -13.18 2.99 28.48
C ASN A 75 -12.94 1.53 28.04
N LYS A 76 -13.86 0.61 28.35
CA LYS A 76 -13.74 -0.81 27.99
C LYS A 76 -13.93 -1.00 26.49
N VAL A 77 -14.97 -0.39 25.93
CA VAL A 77 -15.24 -0.45 24.47
C VAL A 77 -14.10 0.20 23.70
N ARG A 78 -13.66 1.39 24.12
CA ARG A 78 -12.53 2.09 23.50
C ARG A 78 -11.26 1.23 23.47
N ARG A 79 -10.95 0.52 24.56
CA ARG A 79 -9.80 -0.41 24.61
C ARG A 79 -9.96 -1.59 23.66
N MET A 80 -11.17 -2.15 23.54
CA MET A 80 -11.45 -3.25 22.61
C MET A 80 -11.30 -2.81 21.15
N VAL A 81 -11.87 -1.66 20.79
CA VAL A 81 -11.78 -1.08 19.44
C VAL A 81 -10.32 -0.76 19.09
N SER A 82 -9.58 -0.09 20.00
CA SER A 82 -8.15 0.20 19.81
C SER A 82 -7.34 -1.07 19.52
N LYS A 83 -7.50 -2.11 20.34
CA LYS A 83 -6.79 -3.39 20.15
C LYS A 83 -7.18 -4.10 18.86
N TYR A 84 -8.45 -4.00 18.47
CA TYR A 84 -8.92 -4.56 17.21
C TYR A 84 -8.26 -3.86 16.02
N LEU A 85 -8.28 -2.53 15.99
CA LEU A 85 -7.68 -1.74 14.92
C LEU A 85 -6.17 -1.98 14.80
N GLU A 86 -5.44 -2.00 15.93
CA GLU A 86 -4.01 -2.32 15.96
C GLU A 86 -3.72 -3.73 15.40
N LYS A 87 -4.56 -4.72 15.72
CA LYS A 87 -4.44 -6.09 15.16
C LYS A 87 -4.72 -6.17 13.66
N GLN A 88 -5.53 -5.27 13.11
CA GLN A 88 -5.78 -5.18 11.67
C GLN A 88 -4.67 -4.43 10.92
N GLY A 89 -3.61 -3.98 11.62
CA GLY A 89 -2.53 -3.22 11.03
C GLY A 89 -2.83 -1.72 10.90
N CYS A 90 -3.88 -1.22 11.57
CA CYS A 90 -4.11 0.23 11.67
C CYS A 90 -3.12 0.82 12.67
N ILE A 91 -2.51 1.94 12.29
CA ILE A 91 -1.51 2.65 13.07
C ILE A 91 -2.21 3.73 13.89
N ARG A 92 -1.90 3.81 15.18
CA ARG A 92 -2.48 4.83 16.05
C ARG A 92 -1.71 6.14 15.92
N VAL A 93 -2.40 7.19 15.45
CA VAL A 93 -1.81 8.53 15.22
C VAL A 93 -2.07 9.45 16.41
N GLN A 94 -3.29 9.41 16.95
CA GLN A 94 -3.67 10.13 18.17
C GLN A 94 -4.49 9.22 19.09
N LYS A 95 -4.84 9.73 20.29
CA LYS A 95 -5.59 8.95 21.29
C LYS A 95 -6.89 8.33 20.72
N SER A 96 -7.57 9.04 19.82
CA SER A 96 -8.81 8.57 19.21
C SER A 96 -8.79 8.65 17.68
N VAL A 97 -7.60 8.60 17.08
CA VAL A 97 -7.42 8.66 15.63
C VAL A 97 -6.43 7.59 15.19
N PHE A 98 -6.85 6.79 14.23
CA PHE A 98 -6.07 5.75 13.59
C PHE A 98 -5.93 6.06 12.10
N PHE A 99 -4.80 5.66 11.54
CA PHE A 99 -4.48 5.73 10.13
C PHE A 99 -4.25 4.32 9.62
N ALA A 100 -4.76 4.01 8.44
CA ALA A 100 -4.57 2.70 7.85
C ALA A 100 -4.43 2.80 6.33
N ARG A 101 -3.52 2.00 5.78
CA ARG A 101 -3.43 1.69 4.35
C ARG A 101 -4.04 0.31 4.15
N ILE A 102 -5.23 0.24 3.56
CA ILE A 102 -6.04 -0.99 3.53
C ILE A 102 -6.69 -1.18 2.17
N THR A 103 -7.01 -2.43 1.83
CA THR A 103 -7.80 -2.72 0.63
C THR A 103 -9.27 -2.39 0.83
N HIS A 104 -10.01 -2.15 -0.24
CA HIS A 104 -11.45 -1.92 -0.19
C HIS A 104 -12.23 -3.07 0.51
N LYS A 105 -11.77 -4.31 0.38
CA LYS A 105 -12.34 -5.47 1.09
C LYS A 105 -12.15 -5.32 2.61
N MET A 106 -10.94 -4.99 3.04
CA MET A 106 -10.62 -4.82 4.46
C MET A 106 -11.34 -3.60 5.05
N HIS A 107 -11.48 -2.52 4.27
CA HIS A 107 -12.30 -1.36 4.63
C HIS A 107 -13.75 -1.76 4.95
N LYS A 108 -14.40 -2.55 4.07
CA LYS A 108 -15.77 -3.05 4.31
C LYS A 108 -15.85 -3.93 5.56
N GLN A 109 -14.85 -4.78 5.80
CA GLN A 109 -14.80 -5.64 6.99
C GLN A 109 -14.68 -4.82 8.27
N ILE A 110 -13.75 -3.87 8.31
CA ILE A 110 -13.56 -2.96 9.45
C ILE A 110 -14.85 -2.17 9.72
N LEU A 111 -15.45 -1.57 8.69
CA LEU A 111 -16.70 -0.82 8.82
C LEU A 111 -17.85 -1.70 9.36
N GLY A 112 -17.96 -2.94 8.87
CA GLY A 112 -18.96 -3.89 9.34
C GLY A 112 -18.77 -4.27 10.81
N ILE A 113 -17.52 -4.45 11.25
CA ILE A 113 -17.20 -4.78 12.65
C ILE A 113 -17.43 -3.57 13.56
N LEU A 114 -17.02 -2.36 13.15
CA LEU A 114 -17.25 -1.13 13.92
C LEU A 114 -18.75 -0.85 14.07
N ARG A 115 -19.55 -1.06 13.02
CA ARG A 115 -21.02 -0.94 13.09
C ARG A 115 -21.64 -1.94 14.06
N LYS A 116 -21.16 -3.19 14.06
CA LYS A 116 -21.61 -4.19 15.03
C LYS A 116 -21.22 -3.80 16.45
N ALA A 117 -19.99 -3.35 16.66
CA ALA A 117 -19.51 -2.89 17.96
C ALA A 117 -20.39 -1.76 18.52
N GLN A 118 -20.74 -0.78 17.68
CA GLN A 118 -21.65 0.29 18.03
C GLN A 118 -23.04 -0.22 18.43
N GLY A 119 -23.59 -1.18 17.69
CA GLY A 119 -24.92 -1.74 17.95
C GLY A 119 -24.99 -2.72 19.13
N CYS A 120 -23.86 -3.06 19.75
CA CYS A 120 -23.83 -3.99 20.89
C CYS A 120 -24.27 -3.34 22.22
N TYR A 121 -24.44 -2.03 22.27
CA TYR A 121 -24.81 -1.31 23.48
C TYR A 121 -25.52 0.00 23.12
N GLU A 122 -26.34 0.51 24.05
CA GLU A 122 -27.00 1.80 23.88
C GLU A 122 -25.99 2.92 24.21
N ASN A 123 -25.68 3.74 23.22
CA ASN A 123 -24.69 4.80 23.32
C ASN A 123 -24.90 5.89 22.26
N GLU A 124 -24.32 7.04 22.52
CA GLU A 124 -24.24 8.18 21.60
C GLU A 124 -22.81 8.34 21.05
N ASP A 125 -22.02 7.25 21.04
CA ASP A 125 -20.63 7.29 20.57
C ASP A 125 -20.61 7.58 19.07
N SER A 126 -19.54 8.20 18.56
CA SER A 126 -19.40 8.47 17.13
C SER A 126 -18.15 7.79 16.58
N ILE A 127 -18.28 7.11 15.44
CA ILE A 127 -17.15 6.51 14.73
C ILE A 127 -17.20 6.97 13.28
N MET A 128 -16.15 7.65 12.85
CA MET A 128 -16.00 8.18 11.50
C MET A 128 -14.87 7.44 10.79
N VAL A 129 -15.14 7.02 9.55
CA VAL A 129 -14.13 6.44 8.66
C VAL A 129 -14.03 7.35 7.44
N LEU A 130 -12.90 8.04 7.32
CA LEU A 130 -12.65 9.01 6.26
C LEU A 130 -11.63 8.42 5.26
N PRO A 131 -12.04 8.05 4.04
CA PRO A 131 -11.09 7.75 2.98
C PRO A 131 -10.34 9.02 2.57
N VAL A 132 -9.03 8.91 2.39
CA VAL A 132 -8.16 10.04 2.01
C VAL A 132 -7.29 9.62 0.82
N GLY A 133 -7.19 10.50 -0.18
CA GLY A 133 -6.28 10.33 -1.31
C GLY A 133 -4.84 10.66 -0.93
N GLU A 134 -3.87 10.07 -1.65
CA GLU A 134 -2.43 10.29 -1.42
C GLU A 134 -2.05 11.77 -1.46
N GLU A 135 -2.61 12.51 -2.43
CA GLU A 135 -2.38 13.95 -2.61
C GLU A 135 -2.76 14.80 -1.40
N MET A 136 -3.77 14.38 -0.62
CA MET A 136 -4.18 15.05 0.61
C MET A 136 -3.27 14.68 1.79
N LEU A 137 -2.74 13.46 1.81
CA LEU A 137 -1.78 13.01 2.83
C LEU A 137 -0.46 13.77 2.73
N HIS A 138 0.04 14.02 1.52
CA HIS A 138 1.25 14.83 1.32
C HIS A 138 1.09 16.29 1.79
N LYS A 139 -0.14 16.77 1.93
CA LYS A 139 -0.47 18.12 2.43
C LYS A 139 -0.80 18.12 3.92
N LEU A 140 -0.73 16.96 4.60
CA LEU A 140 -1.05 16.86 6.02
C LEU A 140 0.02 17.58 6.84
N SER A 141 -0.35 18.72 7.42
CA SER A 141 0.48 19.44 8.39
C SER A 141 0.21 18.93 9.80
N CYS A 142 1.24 18.43 10.49
CA CYS A 142 1.17 18.06 11.90
C CYS A 142 1.85 19.13 12.76
N ILE A 143 1.17 19.58 13.83
CA ILE A 143 1.72 20.53 14.81
C ILE A 143 1.89 19.79 16.14
N GLY A 144 3.11 19.74 16.68
CA GLY A 144 3.42 19.09 17.96
C GLY A 144 4.40 17.93 17.81
N LYS A 145 4.15 16.81 18.52
CA LYS A 145 5.01 15.62 18.41
C LYS A 145 4.97 15.09 16.98
N ASN A 146 6.15 14.98 16.36
CA ASN A 146 6.31 14.54 14.98
C ASN A 146 5.65 13.18 14.77
N PHE A 147 4.79 13.12 13.77
CA PHE A 147 4.20 11.89 13.24
C PHE A 147 4.81 11.66 11.86
N GLU A 148 5.63 10.63 11.70
CA GLU A 148 6.32 10.31 10.44
C GLU A 148 5.37 9.62 9.45
N LEU A 149 4.48 10.41 8.84
CA LEU A 149 3.57 9.95 7.79
C LEU A 149 4.34 9.53 6.51
N ASP A 150 5.49 10.16 6.27
CA ASP A 150 6.31 9.93 5.06
C ASP A 150 6.82 8.49 4.96
N LEU A 151 7.24 7.87 6.08
CA LEU A 151 7.63 6.45 6.11
C LEU A 151 6.48 5.49 5.80
N MET A 152 5.23 5.91 6.06
CA MET A 152 4.03 5.07 5.88
C MET A 152 3.41 5.20 4.49
N THR A 153 3.63 6.35 3.84
CA THR A 153 3.09 6.68 2.51
C THR A 153 4.15 6.47 1.42
N ALA A 154 5.43 6.34 1.80
CA ALA A 154 6.51 6.07 0.87
C ALA A 154 6.22 4.81 0.03
N PRO A 155 6.41 4.87 -1.30
CA PRO A 155 6.42 3.67 -2.11
C PRO A 155 7.51 2.73 -1.58
N LYS A 156 7.24 1.42 -1.53
CA LYS A 156 8.16 0.37 -1.01
C LYS A 156 9.48 0.22 -1.81
N HIS A 157 9.81 1.17 -2.66
CA HIS A 157 10.98 1.13 -3.53
C HIS A 157 11.79 2.36 -3.22
N THR A 158 12.76 2.23 -2.30
CA THR A 158 14.07 2.88 -2.31
C THR A 158 14.73 2.53 -0.99
N ILE A 159 15.57 1.48 -1.00
CA ILE A 159 16.66 1.38 -0.04
C ILE A 159 17.88 1.85 -0.82
N ILE A 160 18.47 2.97 -0.43
CA ILE A 160 19.75 3.42 -0.95
C ILE A 160 20.81 2.74 -0.08
N PHE A 161 21.59 1.85 -0.69
CA PHE A 161 22.86 1.37 -0.15
C PHE A 161 23.98 1.95 -1.02
#